data_AF-A0A9D5BJS0-F1
#
_entry.id   AF-A0A9D5BJS0-F1
#
_cell.length_a   1.000
_cell.length_b   1.000
_cell.length_c   1.000
_cell.angle_alpha   90.00
_cell.angle_beta   90.00
_cell.angle_gamma   90.00
#
_symmetry.space_group_name_H-M   'P 1'
#
loop_
_entity.id
_entity.type
_entity.pdbx_description
1 polymer ?
#
loop_
_entity_poly.entity_id
_entity_poly.type
_entity_poly.pdbx_seq_one_letter_code
_entity_poly.pdbx_strand_id
1 'polypeptide(L)'
;MERAAPVRSLSLTSSTYLSHFSVLFPFTPSRFSPPPPPFLRRHSTSTRLRLTSSYFPNRNRNHFSTRASLISSPVARGLGFEKISDEFIPECKSKAVMLRHVKTGAQVMSVSNQDEKKFKCQQFNKCRSTLPGVILCANRKLRPDEFVWKRNQSTQNVDFPPKLPKKKKKPFPIPFKEIKQAAKMDKKLASKGIEKPLEPPKNGLLVPDLVPVAYEVFDAWKLLIKGLSQLLHVIPVYGCSECSEVHVAQTGHFILDCEGRTSSTRHSSHAWVKGSVNDILVPIESYHLFDPFGKRIMHDTRFEYDRIPAVVELCIQAGMDIPEYPSRRRTNPIRMVGRRVLDRGGHLEEPEPFHFAESSSIMDFDTYRASERFPHPPLSDVPKIAQETINAYQIVRKGVRKLMKKYTVKACGYCSEVHVGPWGHNAKLCGSFKHQWRDGKHGWQDATIDEVLPPNYVWHVRDTNGPPIMAALKRYYGKAPAVVEVCVQAGARIPDEYRPMMRLDIVIPDSDETGMIA
;
A
#
# COMPACT_ATOMS: atom_id res chain seq x y z
N MET A 1 -17.33 26.66 -61.51
CA MET A 1 -18.40 26.58 -62.53
C MET A 1 -19.60 26.01 -61.81
N GLU A 2 -20.39 26.88 -61.18
CA GLU A 2 -21.59 27.59 -61.70
C GLU A 2 -22.84 26.91 -61.10
N ARG A 3 -23.50 27.60 -60.16
CA ARG A 3 -24.82 28.28 -60.29
C ARG A 3 -25.96 27.30 -59.89
N ALA A 4 -27.02 27.67 -59.18
CA ALA A 4 -27.64 28.97 -59.00
C ALA A 4 -28.44 29.03 -57.67
N ALA A 5 -28.57 30.24 -57.12
CA ALA A 5 -29.65 30.67 -56.21
C ALA A 5 -30.99 30.80 -57.00
N PRO A 6 -32.17 31.18 -56.45
CA PRO A 6 -32.38 32.48 -55.75
C PRO A 6 -33.50 32.50 -54.65
N VAL A 7 -33.41 33.38 -53.64
CA VAL A 7 -34.27 34.57 -53.39
C VAL A 7 -35.66 34.24 -52.78
N ARG A 8 -36.14 34.82 -51.66
CA ARG A 8 -36.55 36.24 -51.51
C ARG A 8 -36.98 36.62 -50.07
N SER A 9 -36.69 37.88 -49.72
CA SER A 9 -37.41 38.89 -48.87
C SER A 9 -37.78 38.59 -47.40
N LEU A 10 -37.30 39.33 -46.39
CA LEU A 10 -37.55 40.76 -46.02
C LEU A 10 -39.05 41.01 -45.72
N SER A 11 -39.50 41.52 -44.58
CA SER A 11 -39.17 42.79 -43.88
C SER A 11 -39.87 42.81 -42.49
N LEU A 12 -39.19 43.12 -41.38
CA LEU A 12 -39.10 44.44 -40.71
C LEU A 12 -40.43 45.06 -40.25
N THR A 13 -40.54 45.34 -38.94
CA THR A 13 -40.67 46.68 -38.30
C THR A 13 -40.99 46.49 -36.80
N SER A 14 -40.11 46.96 -35.90
CA SER A 14 -40.12 48.28 -35.20
C SER A 14 -41.15 48.30 -34.07
N SER A 15 -40.98 48.92 -32.89
CA SER A 15 -40.06 49.89 -32.27
C SER A 15 -40.37 49.79 -30.75
N THR A 16 -39.61 50.21 -29.74
CA THR A 16 -39.03 51.52 -29.39
C THR A 16 -38.40 51.30 -27.98
N TYR A 17 -37.10 51.55 -27.73
CA TYR A 17 -36.47 52.84 -27.30
C TYR A 17 -36.79 53.21 -25.83
N LEU A 18 -35.91 53.65 -24.91
CA LEU A 18 -34.62 54.38 -24.83
C LEU A 18 -34.08 54.20 -23.36
N SER A 19 -32.85 54.45 -22.90
CA SER A 19 -31.75 55.33 -23.31
C SER A 19 -30.47 55.11 -22.46
N HIS A 20 -29.30 55.13 -23.14
CA HIS A 20 -28.00 55.82 -22.84
C HIS A 20 -27.18 55.44 -21.56
N PHE A 21 -25.85 55.27 -21.57
CA PHE A 21 -24.76 55.98 -22.26
C PHE A 21 -23.54 55.08 -22.59
N SER A 22 -22.80 55.46 -23.64
CA SER A 22 -21.69 54.77 -24.31
C SER A 22 -20.32 55.33 -23.92
N VAL A 23 -19.23 54.53 -23.98
CA VAL A 23 -17.97 54.79 -24.74
C VAL A 23 -17.23 53.45 -25.01
N LEU A 24 -16.94 53.16 -26.28
CA LEU A 24 -16.07 52.08 -26.81
C LEU A 24 -14.70 52.70 -27.18
N PHE A 25 -13.53 52.04 -27.15
CA PHE A 25 -12.99 50.91 -27.96
C PHE A 25 -11.49 50.74 -27.57
N PRO A 26 -10.70 49.80 -28.15
CA PRO A 26 -10.94 48.40 -28.56
C PRO A 26 -9.89 47.46 -27.91
N PHE A 27 -10.04 46.13 -27.95
CA PHE A 27 -8.94 45.16 -28.23
C PHE A 27 -9.50 43.72 -28.29
N THR A 28 -8.87 42.93 -29.14
CA THR A 28 -9.31 41.67 -29.79
C THR A 28 -9.54 40.45 -28.89
N PRO A 29 -10.48 39.54 -29.21
CA PRO A 29 -10.69 38.29 -28.48
C PRO A 29 -9.71 37.20 -28.98
N SER A 30 -8.81 36.75 -28.11
CA SER A 30 -7.96 35.58 -28.38
C SER A 30 -8.67 34.29 -27.92
N ARG A 31 -8.71 33.31 -28.82
CA ARG A 31 -9.23 31.96 -28.60
C ARG A 31 -8.43 31.26 -27.50
N PHE A 32 -9.12 30.72 -26.51
CA PHE A 32 -8.56 29.74 -25.59
C PHE A 32 -8.48 28.37 -26.27
N SER A 33 -7.27 27.87 -26.45
CA SER A 33 -6.97 26.50 -26.85
C SER A 33 -6.65 25.64 -25.60
N PRO A 34 -7.03 24.36 -25.56
CA PRO A 34 -6.70 23.45 -24.46
C PRO A 34 -5.20 23.05 -24.47
N PRO A 35 -4.64 22.60 -23.32
CA PRO A 35 -3.21 22.33 -23.20
C PRO A 35 -2.77 21.07 -23.99
N PRO A 36 -1.54 21.05 -24.55
CA PRO A 36 -1.06 19.91 -25.33
C PRO A 36 -0.54 18.77 -24.42
N PRO A 37 -0.55 17.51 -24.91
CA PRO A 37 0.06 16.37 -24.23
C PRO A 37 1.60 16.44 -24.27
N PRO A 38 2.32 15.80 -23.33
CA PRO A 38 3.78 15.89 -23.27
C PRO A 38 4.43 15.12 -24.41
N PHE A 39 4.90 15.84 -25.43
CA PHE A 39 5.68 15.31 -26.54
C PHE A 39 7.17 15.12 -26.19
N LEU A 40 7.61 13.87 -26.43
CA LEU A 40 8.87 13.41 -27.01
C LEU A 40 10.13 14.31 -26.91
N ARG A 41 11.10 13.82 -26.13
CA ARG A 41 12.51 14.21 -26.09
C ARG A 41 13.18 14.14 -27.46
N ARG A 42 13.95 15.17 -27.81
CA ARG A 42 14.99 15.14 -28.85
C ARG A 42 16.30 15.74 -28.30
N HIS A 43 17.40 15.08 -28.67
CA HIS A 43 18.82 15.48 -28.54
C HIS A 43 19.40 15.48 -27.11
N SER A 44 20.68 15.23 -26.83
CA SER A 44 21.88 15.07 -27.68
C SER A 44 22.93 14.27 -26.89
N THR A 45 23.81 13.60 -27.61
CA THR A 45 24.99 12.87 -27.14
C THR A 45 26.03 13.78 -26.50
N SER A 46 26.54 13.41 -25.32
CA SER A 46 27.88 13.83 -24.90
C SER A 46 28.53 12.77 -24.01
N THR A 47 29.84 12.67 -24.20
CA THR A 47 30.71 11.53 -24.03
C THR A 47 31.21 11.42 -22.59
N ARG A 48 31.37 10.19 -22.11
CA ARG A 48 31.98 9.87 -20.81
C ARG A 48 33.47 10.28 -20.79
N LEU A 49 33.92 10.76 -19.63
CA LEU A 49 35.24 10.42 -19.11
C LEU A 49 35.08 9.71 -17.76
N ARG A 50 35.68 8.52 -17.67
CA ARG A 50 35.78 7.69 -16.45
C ARG A 50 36.98 8.16 -15.65
N LEU A 51 36.85 8.15 -14.32
CA LEU A 51 37.98 7.86 -13.44
C LEU A 51 37.51 6.80 -12.41
N THR A 52 38.35 5.78 -12.25
CA THR A 52 38.13 4.60 -11.41
C THR A 52 39.13 4.57 -10.27
N SER A 53 38.66 4.02 -9.14
CA SER A 53 39.40 3.23 -8.15
C SER A 53 40.21 3.97 -7.07
N SER A 54 39.88 3.70 -5.81
CA SER A 54 40.83 3.00 -4.92
C SER A 54 40.10 2.31 -3.76
N TYR A 55 40.46 1.04 -3.60
CA TYR A 55 40.22 0.17 -2.44
C TYR A 55 41.32 0.39 -1.40
N PHE A 56 41.03 0.19 -0.11
CA PHE A 56 41.90 -0.45 0.90
C PHE A 56 41.11 -0.68 2.23
N PRO A 57 41.55 -1.56 3.16
CA PRO A 57 40.68 -2.56 3.77
C PRO A 57 40.74 -2.65 5.33
N ASN A 58 39.76 -3.38 5.89
CA ASN A 58 39.84 -4.30 7.06
C ASN A 58 40.27 -3.80 8.48
N ARG A 59 39.41 -3.95 9.50
CA ARG A 59 39.63 -4.88 10.67
C ARG A 59 38.53 -4.85 11.77
N ASN A 60 38.02 -6.05 12.06
CA ASN A 60 37.69 -6.71 13.35
C ASN A 60 36.98 -5.99 14.53
N ARG A 61 35.90 -6.65 15.04
CA ARG A 61 35.80 -7.10 16.46
C ARG A 61 34.67 -8.11 16.75
N ASN A 62 35.11 -9.32 17.09
CA ASN A 62 34.72 -10.27 18.15
C ASN A 62 33.27 -10.78 18.34
N HIS A 63 33.12 -12.09 18.07
CA HIS A 63 32.11 -13.02 18.59
C HIS A 63 32.28 -13.29 20.10
N PHE A 64 31.18 -13.27 20.86
CA PHE A 64 31.10 -13.88 22.19
C PHE A 64 30.21 -15.14 22.14
N SER A 65 30.79 -16.28 22.54
CA SER A 65 30.14 -17.58 22.70
C SER A 65 29.73 -17.77 24.16
N THR A 66 28.46 -18.08 24.43
CA THR A 66 27.97 -18.31 25.81
C THR A 66 27.73 -19.80 26.04
N ARG A 67 28.69 -20.43 26.72
CA ARG A 67 28.64 -21.81 27.21
C ARG A 67 27.84 -21.82 28.53
N ALA A 68 26.74 -22.58 28.59
CA ALA A 68 25.90 -22.69 29.78
C ALA A 68 26.26 -23.98 30.53
N SER A 69 26.85 -23.85 31.73
CA SER A 69 27.19 -24.97 32.61
C SER A 69 26.78 -24.62 34.05
N LEU A 70 25.97 -25.50 34.64
CA LEU A 70 25.74 -25.72 36.08
C LEU A 70 25.65 -24.48 36.98
N ILE A 71 24.43 -24.04 37.32
CA ILE A 71 24.23 -23.06 38.39
C ILE A 71 24.43 -23.78 39.73
N SER A 72 25.57 -23.55 40.38
CA SER A 72 25.79 -23.98 41.76
C SER A 72 24.91 -23.16 42.72
N SER A 73 24.50 -23.77 43.85
CA SER A 73 23.66 -23.15 44.90
C SER A 73 24.07 -21.72 45.33
N PRO A 74 25.37 -21.35 45.40
CA PRO A 74 25.79 -19.98 45.73
C PRO A 74 25.37 -18.94 44.68
N VAL A 75 25.41 -19.30 43.40
CA VAL A 75 25.10 -18.40 42.28
C VAL A 75 23.60 -18.11 42.19
N ALA A 76 22.76 -19.10 42.48
CA ALA A 76 21.30 -18.93 42.48
C ALA A 76 20.84 -17.90 43.52
N ARG A 77 21.44 -17.90 44.72
CA ARG A 77 21.14 -16.93 45.78
C ARG A 77 21.52 -15.51 45.41
N GLY A 78 22.67 -15.31 44.75
CA GLY A 78 23.08 -13.99 44.23
C GLY A 78 22.14 -13.43 43.16
N LEU A 79 21.39 -14.28 42.47
CA LEU A 79 20.38 -13.90 41.48
C LEU A 79 18.95 -13.80 42.07
N GLY A 80 18.80 -13.87 43.39
CA GLY A 80 17.51 -13.75 44.08
C GLY A 80 16.66 -15.02 44.07
N PHE A 81 17.25 -16.19 43.88
CA PHE A 81 16.55 -17.48 43.91
C PHE A 81 16.96 -18.34 45.12
N GLU A 82 15.97 -18.93 45.76
CA GLU A 82 16.09 -19.92 46.82
C GLU A 82 15.85 -21.32 46.23
N LYS A 83 16.62 -22.33 46.66
CA LYS A 83 16.44 -23.72 46.23
C LYS A 83 15.45 -24.43 47.15
N ILE A 84 14.40 -25.02 46.56
CA ILE A 84 13.35 -25.73 47.28
C ILE A 84 13.65 -27.23 47.36
N SER A 85 13.99 -27.87 46.24
CA SER A 85 14.24 -29.32 46.19
C SER A 85 15.31 -29.68 45.15
N ASP A 86 15.90 -30.86 45.32
CA ASP A 86 16.91 -31.44 44.43
C ASP A 86 16.67 -32.93 44.29
N GLU A 87 16.34 -33.38 43.08
CA GLU A 87 16.01 -34.77 42.82
C GLU A 87 16.71 -35.23 41.54
N PHE A 88 17.18 -36.48 41.56
CA PHE A 88 17.69 -37.13 40.37
C PHE A 88 16.60 -38.01 39.77
N ILE A 89 16.32 -37.82 38.48
CA ILE A 89 15.29 -38.55 37.74
C ILE A 89 16.01 -39.62 36.90
N PRO A 90 16.01 -40.90 37.35
CA PRO A 90 16.78 -41.96 36.71
C PRO A 90 16.30 -42.27 35.29
N GLU A 91 15.01 -42.13 35.01
CA GLU A 91 14.39 -42.45 33.71
C GLU A 91 14.95 -41.59 32.58
N CYS A 92 15.34 -40.35 32.89
CA CYS A 92 15.93 -39.43 31.93
C CYS A 92 17.39 -39.05 32.26
N LYS A 93 18.03 -39.77 33.19
CA LYS A 93 19.41 -39.52 33.67
C LYS A 93 19.68 -38.05 34.02
N SER A 94 18.66 -37.33 34.48
CA SER A 94 18.72 -35.88 34.64
C SER A 94 18.62 -35.48 36.10
N LYS A 95 19.31 -34.40 36.47
CA LYS A 95 19.19 -33.77 37.78
C LYS A 95 18.21 -32.60 37.70
N ALA A 96 17.13 -32.67 38.46
CA ALA A 96 16.09 -31.65 38.54
C ALA A 96 16.19 -30.87 39.85
N VAL A 97 16.29 -29.55 39.75
CA VAL A 97 16.39 -28.63 40.89
C VAL A 97 15.24 -27.63 40.82
N MET A 98 14.41 -27.58 41.86
CA MET A 98 13.36 -26.57 41.98
C MET A 98 13.91 -25.32 42.67
N LEU A 99 13.74 -24.16 42.03
CA LEU A 99 14.14 -22.85 42.53
C LEU A 99 12.91 -21.95 42.68
N ARG A 100 12.90 -21.06 43.66
CA ARG A 100 11.87 -20.03 43.85
C ARG A 100 12.50 -18.66 43.94
N HIS A 101 12.02 -17.73 43.13
CA HIS A 101 12.45 -16.35 43.19
C HIS A 101 11.91 -15.69 44.47
N VAL A 102 12.80 -15.13 45.28
CA VAL A 102 12.48 -14.63 46.62
C VAL A 102 11.50 -13.46 46.56
N LYS A 103 11.61 -12.57 45.57
CA LYS A 103 10.75 -11.36 45.48
C LYS A 103 9.37 -11.61 44.88
N THR A 104 9.24 -12.59 43.98
CA THR A 104 8.00 -12.80 43.21
C THR A 104 7.29 -14.11 43.55
N GLY A 105 7.93 -15.00 44.32
CA GLY A 105 7.42 -16.34 44.62
C GLY A 105 7.39 -17.29 43.43
N ALA A 106 7.85 -16.84 42.25
CA ALA A 106 7.82 -17.64 41.02
C ALA A 106 8.76 -18.85 41.14
N GLN A 107 8.24 -20.04 40.86
CA GLN A 107 8.99 -21.29 40.91
C GLN A 107 9.48 -21.68 39.52
N VAL A 108 10.72 -22.14 39.44
CA VAL A 108 11.41 -22.54 38.21
C VAL A 108 12.11 -23.86 38.48
N MET A 109 11.74 -24.89 37.71
CA MET A 109 12.45 -26.17 37.75
C MET A 109 13.56 -26.16 36.70
N SER A 110 14.79 -26.36 37.13
CA SER A 110 15.96 -26.54 36.28
C SER A 110 16.29 -28.02 36.17
N VAL A 111 16.13 -28.59 34.97
CA VAL A 111 16.50 -29.98 34.70
C VAL A 111 17.76 -29.98 33.84
N SER A 112 18.81 -30.64 34.33
CA SER A 112 20.10 -30.76 33.64
C SER A 112 20.40 -32.21 33.31
N ASN A 113 20.83 -32.45 32.07
CA ASN A 113 21.25 -33.76 31.56
C ASN A 113 22.60 -33.62 30.86
N GLN A 114 23.36 -34.71 30.73
CA GLN A 114 24.67 -34.70 30.09
C GLN A 114 24.61 -34.73 28.54
N ASP A 115 23.42 -34.89 27.95
CA ASP A 115 23.22 -34.91 26.49
C ASP A 115 22.88 -33.52 25.91
N GLU A 116 23.54 -33.13 24.81
CA GLU A 116 23.61 -31.75 24.26
C GLU A 116 22.30 -31.18 23.63
N LYS A 117 21.12 -31.76 23.88
CA LYS A 117 19.84 -31.27 23.30
C LYS A 117 19.01 -30.52 24.34
N LYS A 118 19.07 -29.18 24.28
CA LYS A 118 18.36 -28.26 25.19
C LYS A 118 16.87 -28.16 24.85
N PHE A 119 15.99 -28.53 25.77
CA PHE A 119 14.55 -28.24 25.70
C PHE A 119 14.19 -27.09 26.66
N LYS A 120 13.42 -26.10 26.19
CA LYS A 120 12.80 -25.07 27.03
C LYS A 120 11.30 -25.30 27.01
N CYS A 121 10.73 -25.75 28.14
CA CYS A 121 9.29 -25.80 28.34
C CYS A 121 8.88 -24.60 29.22
N GLN A 122 7.85 -23.85 28.81
CA GLN A 122 7.19 -22.86 29.64
C GLN A 122 5.73 -23.29 29.76
N GLN A 123 5.29 -23.63 30.96
CA GLN A 123 3.88 -23.92 31.24
C GLN A 123 3.41 -22.96 32.34
N PHE A 124 2.35 -22.21 32.06
CA PHE A 124 1.60 -21.44 33.04
C PHE A 124 0.31 -22.20 33.33
N ASN A 125 0.09 -22.63 34.57
CA ASN A 125 -1.22 -23.13 35.01
C ASN A 125 -1.76 -22.24 36.14
N LYS A 126 -2.99 -21.77 35.97
CA LYS A 126 -3.87 -21.31 37.06
C LYS A 126 -4.82 -22.47 37.44
N CYS A 127 -4.87 -22.77 38.73
CA CYS A 127 -5.86 -23.52 39.53
C CYS A 127 -6.33 -24.96 39.17
N ARG A 128 -5.91 -25.90 40.03
CA ARG A 128 -6.68 -26.90 40.82
C ARG A 128 -7.93 -27.57 40.19
N SER A 129 -7.82 -28.86 39.82
CA SER A 129 -8.58 -30.00 40.39
C SER A 129 -8.24 -31.35 39.73
N THR A 130 -7.97 -32.33 40.60
CA THR A 130 -8.23 -33.79 40.64
C THR A 130 -8.21 -34.68 39.37
N LEU A 131 -7.27 -35.64 39.37
CA LEU A 131 -7.08 -36.96 38.70
C LEU A 131 -8.24 -37.65 37.92
N PRO A 132 -8.01 -38.79 37.19
CA PRO A 132 -7.04 -39.05 36.12
C PRO A 132 -7.71 -39.73 34.89
N GLY A 133 -7.35 -39.35 33.67
CA GLY A 133 -7.84 -40.01 32.44
C GLY A 133 -6.70 -40.29 31.47
N VAL A 134 -6.38 -41.56 31.28
CA VAL A 134 -5.44 -42.05 30.26
C VAL A 134 -6.02 -41.75 28.88
N ILE A 135 -5.32 -40.98 28.05
CA ILE A 135 -5.61 -40.86 26.62
C ILE A 135 -4.34 -41.19 25.84
N LEU A 136 -4.39 -42.30 25.11
CA LEU A 136 -3.40 -42.72 24.13
C LEU A 136 -3.22 -41.63 23.06
N CYS A 137 -1.99 -41.14 22.89
CA CYS A 137 -1.61 -40.29 21.77
C CYS A 137 -0.90 -41.12 20.69
N ALA A 138 -1.65 -41.58 19.71
CA ALA A 138 -1.10 -41.96 18.41
C ALA A 138 -0.60 -40.72 17.67
N ASN A 139 0.61 -40.78 17.12
CA ASN A 139 1.25 -39.72 16.37
C ASN A 139 0.44 -39.31 15.12
N ARG A 140 -0.31 -38.20 15.21
CA ARG A 140 -0.77 -37.47 14.03
C ARG A 140 0.04 -36.18 13.91
N LYS A 141 0.86 -36.09 12.85
CA LYS A 141 1.59 -34.88 12.45
C LYS A 141 0.61 -33.69 12.40
N LEU A 142 0.78 -32.74 13.31
CA LEU A 142 0.09 -31.45 13.25
C LEU A 142 0.65 -30.61 12.10
N ARG A 143 -0.28 -30.05 11.32
CA ARG A 143 -0.01 -29.11 10.23
C ARG A 143 0.44 -27.75 10.78
N PRO A 144 1.20 -26.95 10.02
CA PRO A 144 1.66 -25.64 10.43
C PRO A 144 0.54 -24.61 10.25
N ASP A 145 -0.44 -24.59 11.15
CA ASP A 145 -1.40 -23.49 11.21
C ASP A 145 -1.91 -23.29 12.64
N GLU A 146 -1.04 -22.78 13.51
CA GLU A 146 -1.45 -22.12 14.75
C GLU A 146 -0.66 -20.82 14.88
N PHE A 147 -1.26 -19.74 14.38
CA PHE A 147 -0.81 -18.37 14.58
C PHE A 147 -1.01 -18.00 16.07
N VAL A 148 0.03 -18.16 16.88
CA VAL A 148 0.06 -17.59 18.22
C VAL A 148 0.07 -16.06 18.10
N TRP A 149 -1.01 -15.40 18.49
CA TRP A 149 -1.05 -13.96 18.72
C TRP A 149 -0.11 -13.61 19.88
N LYS A 150 1.19 -13.44 19.58
CA LYS A 150 2.02 -12.59 20.44
C LYS A 150 1.46 -11.19 20.27
N ARG A 151 0.86 -10.66 21.34
CA ARG A 151 0.64 -9.21 21.47
C ARG A 151 2.03 -8.58 21.46
N ASN A 152 2.52 -8.23 20.27
CA ASN A 152 3.74 -7.47 20.11
C ASN A 152 3.49 -6.17 20.87
N GLN A 153 4.17 -5.99 22.02
CA GLN A 153 4.32 -4.65 22.56
C GLN A 153 5.02 -3.86 21.47
N SER A 154 4.27 -2.98 20.80
CA SER A 154 4.82 -2.15 19.75
C SER A 154 5.86 -1.25 20.38
N THR A 155 7.13 -1.40 19.99
CA THR A 155 8.20 -0.52 20.44
C THR A 155 7.89 0.89 19.94
N GLN A 156 7.85 1.89 20.81
CA GLN A 156 7.72 3.28 20.37
C GLN A 156 8.90 3.67 19.46
N ASN A 157 8.69 4.64 18.56
CA ASN A 157 9.72 5.22 17.71
C ASN A 157 10.32 4.23 16.68
N VAL A 158 9.48 3.46 16.01
CA VAL A 158 9.92 2.56 14.92
C VAL A 158 10.49 3.34 13.74
N ASP A 159 11.45 2.73 13.05
CA ASP A 159 12.02 3.30 11.83
C ASP A 159 10.96 3.44 10.73
N PHE A 160 11.00 4.57 10.03
CA PHE A 160 10.10 4.80 8.89
C PHE A 160 10.44 3.84 7.75
N PRO A 161 9.44 3.41 6.95
CA PRO A 161 9.68 2.58 5.79
C PRO A 161 10.72 3.21 4.85
N PRO A 162 11.71 2.43 4.37
CA PRO A 162 12.78 2.98 3.54
C PRO A 162 12.24 3.45 2.19
N LYS A 163 12.61 4.68 1.79
CA LYS A 163 12.35 5.16 0.42
C LYS A 163 13.17 4.30 -0.57
N LEU A 164 12.49 3.56 -1.43
CA LEU A 164 13.16 2.70 -2.42
C LEU A 164 13.82 3.54 -3.53
N PRO A 165 15.04 3.18 -3.97
CA PRO A 165 15.74 3.93 -5.01
C PRO A 165 15.04 3.81 -6.38
N LYS A 166 14.62 4.95 -6.95
CA LYS A 166 13.98 5.04 -8.28
C LYS A 166 14.85 4.51 -9.43
N LYS A 167 16.18 4.44 -9.23
CA LYS A 167 17.19 3.96 -10.21
C LYS A 167 17.46 2.45 -10.13
N LYS A 168 16.65 1.68 -9.41
CA LYS A 168 16.77 0.22 -9.33
C LYS A 168 15.39 -0.43 -9.44
N LYS A 169 15.37 -1.72 -9.79
CA LYS A 169 14.13 -2.49 -9.70
C LYS A 169 13.75 -2.65 -8.23
N LYS A 170 12.46 -2.51 -7.92
CA LYS A 170 11.89 -2.90 -6.62
C LYS A 170 12.25 -4.36 -6.30
N PRO A 171 12.50 -4.71 -5.03
CA PRO A 171 12.67 -6.09 -4.61
C PRO A 171 11.48 -6.96 -5.03
N PHE A 172 11.71 -8.26 -5.25
CA PHE A 172 10.61 -9.20 -5.44
C PHE A 172 9.95 -9.50 -4.09
N PRO A 173 8.61 -9.47 -3.99
CA PRO A 173 7.93 -9.84 -2.75
C PRO A 173 8.15 -11.30 -2.37
N ILE A 174 8.25 -12.17 -3.38
CA ILE A 174 8.57 -13.59 -3.22
C ILE A 174 10.06 -13.79 -3.54
N PRO A 175 10.84 -14.51 -2.71
CA PRO A 175 12.23 -14.79 -2.99
C PRO A 175 12.45 -15.39 -4.39
N PHE A 176 13.42 -14.85 -5.14
CA PHE A 176 13.66 -15.25 -6.53
C PHE A 176 13.98 -16.75 -6.71
N LYS A 177 14.55 -17.39 -5.68
CA LYS A 177 14.80 -18.84 -5.67
C LYS A 177 13.49 -19.64 -5.71
N GLU A 178 12.47 -19.23 -4.97
CA GLU A 178 11.16 -19.89 -4.93
C GLU A 178 10.43 -19.72 -6.26
N ILE A 179 10.46 -18.51 -6.83
CA ILE A 179 9.90 -18.24 -8.17
C ILE A 179 10.53 -19.18 -9.21
N LYS A 180 11.85 -19.35 -9.18
CA LYS A 180 12.57 -20.27 -10.07
C LYS A 180 12.19 -21.73 -9.84
N GLN A 181 12.07 -22.16 -8.58
CA GLN A 181 11.66 -23.53 -8.24
C GLN A 181 10.25 -23.83 -8.75
N ALA A 182 9.29 -22.93 -8.48
CA ALA A 182 7.92 -23.03 -8.99
C ALA A 182 7.89 -23.13 -10.52
N ALA A 183 8.65 -22.28 -11.23
CA ALA A 183 8.74 -22.32 -12.69
C ALA A 183 9.34 -23.63 -13.23
N LYS A 184 10.31 -24.22 -12.52
CA LYS A 184 10.89 -25.53 -12.88
C LYS A 184 9.88 -26.66 -12.69
N MET A 185 9.12 -26.65 -11.60
CA MET A 185 8.06 -27.64 -11.35
C MET A 185 6.96 -27.54 -12.41
N ASP A 186 6.49 -26.33 -12.71
CA ASP A 186 5.51 -26.09 -13.79
C ASP A 186 6.02 -26.60 -15.15
N LYS A 187 7.31 -26.35 -15.47
CA LYS A 187 7.91 -26.85 -16.72
C LYS A 187 7.97 -28.38 -16.77
N LYS A 188 8.26 -29.04 -15.64
CA LYS A 188 8.31 -30.52 -15.53
C LYS A 188 6.94 -31.16 -15.70
N LEU A 189 5.88 -30.53 -15.16
CA LEU A 189 4.51 -30.97 -15.39
C LEU A 189 4.13 -30.80 -16.87
N ALA A 190 4.44 -29.63 -17.45
CA ALA A 190 4.15 -29.34 -18.85
C ALA A 190 4.87 -30.29 -19.82
N SER A 191 6.13 -30.66 -19.55
CA SER A 191 6.86 -31.63 -20.38
C SER A 191 6.26 -33.04 -20.36
N LYS A 192 5.46 -33.35 -19.33
CA LYS A 192 4.74 -34.63 -19.20
C LYS A 192 3.30 -34.55 -19.74
N GLY A 193 2.87 -33.40 -20.29
CA GLY A 193 1.49 -33.18 -20.71
C GLY A 193 0.48 -33.14 -19.54
N ILE A 194 0.95 -33.04 -18.30
CA ILE A 194 0.09 -33.05 -17.11
C ILE A 194 -0.52 -31.66 -16.93
N GLU A 195 -1.85 -31.62 -16.78
CA GLU A 195 -2.57 -30.40 -16.46
C GLU A 195 -2.14 -29.83 -15.11
N LYS A 196 -2.06 -28.50 -15.06
CA LYS A 196 -1.69 -27.80 -13.85
C LYS A 196 -2.86 -27.86 -12.86
N PRO A 197 -2.65 -28.33 -11.62
CA PRO A 197 -3.68 -28.25 -10.59
C PRO A 197 -3.89 -26.77 -10.22
N LEU A 198 -5.07 -26.24 -10.52
CA LEU A 198 -5.45 -24.85 -10.25
C LEU A 198 -6.62 -24.81 -9.27
N GLU A 199 -6.43 -24.12 -8.16
CA GLU A 199 -7.49 -23.80 -7.21
C GLU A 199 -8.13 -22.45 -7.56
N PRO A 200 -9.39 -22.19 -7.15
CA PRO A 200 -9.98 -20.86 -7.21
C PRO A 200 -9.13 -19.82 -6.45
N PRO A 201 -8.91 -18.61 -7.01
CA PRO A 201 -9.43 -18.09 -8.28
C PRO A 201 -8.50 -18.32 -9.47
N LYS A 202 -7.41 -19.07 -9.32
CA LYS A 202 -6.42 -19.32 -10.39
C LYS A 202 -6.97 -20.19 -11.51
N ASN A 203 -8.05 -20.94 -11.26
CA ASN A 203 -8.82 -21.64 -12.28
C ASN A 203 -9.98 -20.79 -12.84
N GLY A 204 -10.05 -19.49 -12.56
CA GLY A 204 -11.07 -18.59 -13.07
C GLY A 204 -12.44 -18.64 -12.37
N LEU A 205 -12.64 -19.55 -11.41
CA LEU A 205 -13.84 -19.54 -10.56
C LEU A 205 -13.71 -18.51 -9.44
N LEU A 206 -14.82 -17.96 -8.97
CA LEU A 206 -14.83 -17.11 -7.78
C LEU A 206 -14.49 -17.91 -6.52
N VAL A 207 -14.04 -17.20 -5.48
CA VAL A 207 -13.93 -17.74 -4.12
C VAL A 207 -15.12 -17.20 -3.32
N PRO A 208 -16.17 -18.00 -3.07
CA PRO A 208 -17.42 -17.51 -2.44
C PRO A 208 -17.18 -16.73 -1.14
N ASP A 209 -16.29 -17.21 -0.27
CA ASP A 209 -15.94 -16.57 1.01
C ASP A 209 -15.29 -15.19 0.87
N LEU A 210 -14.81 -14.84 -0.32
CA LEU A 210 -14.19 -13.55 -0.62
C LEU A 210 -15.14 -12.59 -1.34
N VAL A 211 -16.30 -13.04 -1.83
CA VAL A 211 -17.28 -12.18 -2.48
C VAL A 211 -17.80 -11.11 -1.49
N PRO A 212 -18.26 -11.45 -0.26
CA PRO A 212 -18.70 -10.42 0.69
C PRO A 212 -17.59 -9.43 1.06
N VAL A 213 -16.33 -9.88 1.07
CA VAL A 213 -15.17 -9.02 1.34
C VAL A 213 -14.97 -8.02 0.21
N ALA A 214 -15.23 -8.41 -1.04
CA ALA A 214 -15.14 -7.51 -2.19
C ALA A 214 -16.18 -6.38 -2.10
N TYR A 215 -17.42 -6.70 -1.73
CA TYR A 215 -18.48 -5.70 -1.50
C TYR A 215 -18.13 -4.77 -0.34
N GLU A 216 -17.68 -5.31 0.80
CA GLU A 216 -17.26 -4.52 1.97
C GLU A 216 -16.11 -3.55 1.63
N VAL A 217 -15.11 -4.01 0.86
CA VAL A 217 -13.99 -3.17 0.40
C VAL A 217 -14.48 -2.07 -0.53
N PHE A 218 -15.37 -2.40 -1.48
CA PHE A 218 -15.90 -1.43 -2.44
C PHE A 218 -16.72 -0.34 -1.75
N ASP A 219 -17.58 -0.69 -0.79
CA ASP A 219 -18.36 0.28 -0.03
C ASP A 219 -17.47 1.15 0.87
N ALA A 220 -16.51 0.55 1.56
CA ALA A 220 -15.54 1.31 2.35
C ALA A 220 -14.67 2.22 1.48
N TRP A 221 -14.36 1.82 0.24
CA TRP A 221 -13.61 2.66 -0.71
C TRP A 221 -14.37 3.94 -1.08
N LYS A 222 -15.68 3.84 -1.37
CA LYS A 222 -16.55 5.00 -1.62
C LYS A 222 -16.61 5.92 -0.40
N LEU A 223 -16.79 5.35 0.81
CA LEU A 223 -16.81 6.12 2.06
C LEU A 223 -15.49 6.83 2.34
N LEU A 224 -14.36 6.18 2.04
CA LEU A 224 -13.03 6.76 2.17
C LEU A 224 -12.87 8.00 1.27
N ILE A 225 -13.25 7.89 -0.01
CA ILE A 225 -13.16 9.00 -0.96
C ILE A 225 -14.07 10.15 -0.54
N LYS A 226 -15.33 9.85 -0.20
CA LYS A 226 -16.30 10.84 0.29
C LYS A 226 -15.76 11.57 1.52
N GLY A 227 -15.34 10.82 2.53
CA GLY A 227 -14.84 11.35 3.78
C GLY A 227 -13.62 12.25 3.60
N LEU A 228 -12.62 11.81 2.85
CA LEU A 228 -11.45 12.64 2.51
C LEU A 228 -11.85 13.92 1.77
N SER A 229 -12.77 13.82 0.81
CA SER A 229 -13.23 14.99 0.05
C SER A 229 -13.89 16.03 0.94
N GLN A 230 -14.67 15.60 1.93
CA GLN A 230 -15.31 16.48 2.92
C GLN A 230 -14.29 17.07 3.90
N LEU A 231 -13.35 16.27 4.40
CA LEU A 231 -12.33 16.73 5.35
C LEU A 231 -11.36 17.74 4.75
N LEU A 232 -11.02 17.62 3.46
CA LEU A 232 -10.13 18.57 2.77
C LEU A 232 -10.74 19.97 2.56
N HIS A 233 -12.03 20.15 2.83
CA HIS A 233 -12.64 21.49 2.88
C HIS A 233 -12.29 22.25 4.18
N VAL A 234 -11.96 21.53 5.25
CA VAL A 234 -11.72 22.11 6.59
C VAL A 234 -10.30 21.90 7.10
N ILE A 235 -9.64 20.81 6.71
CA ILE A 235 -8.25 20.51 7.07
C ILE A 235 -7.32 20.99 5.95
N PRO A 236 -6.41 21.94 6.21
CA PRO A 236 -5.46 22.39 5.20
C PRO A 236 -4.47 21.29 4.84
N VAL A 237 -4.35 21.03 3.54
CA VAL A 237 -3.41 20.08 2.96
C VAL A 237 -2.61 20.81 1.89
N TYR A 238 -1.30 20.60 1.90
CA TYR A 238 -0.37 21.14 0.93
C TYR A 238 0.36 20.02 0.19
N GLY A 239 0.28 20.03 -1.14
CA GLY A 239 1.12 19.21 -2.01
C GLY A 239 2.28 20.04 -2.54
N CYS A 240 3.47 19.45 -2.68
CA CYS A 240 4.56 20.11 -3.40
C CYS A 240 4.32 19.99 -4.92
N SER A 241 4.32 21.11 -5.65
CA SER A 241 4.09 21.09 -7.11
C SER A 241 5.22 20.44 -7.91
N GLU A 242 6.32 20.07 -7.26
CA GLU A 242 7.58 19.70 -7.90
C GLU A 242 8.08 18.31 -7.50
N CYS A 243 7.56 17.76 -6.40
CA CYS A 243 7.85 16.41 -5.94
C CYS A 243 6.61 15.79 -5.25
N SER A 244 6.70 14.56 -4.78
CA SER A 244 5.56 13.86 -4.18
C SER A 244 5.35 14.12 -2.68
N GLU A 245 6.00 15.14 -2.11
CA GLU A 245 5.86 15.45 -0.69
C GLU A 245 4.52 16.16 -0.42
N VAL A 246 3.89 15.78 0.69
CA VAL A 246 2.61 16.29 1.13
C VAL A 246 2.72 16.67 2.60
N HIS A 247 2.03 17.72 3.01
CA HIS A 247 1.98 18.17 4.38
C HIS A 247 0.54 18.52 4.78
N VAL A 248 0.16 18.12 5.99
CA VAL A 248 -1.17 18.37 6.56
C VAL A 248 -0.94 19.26 7.78
N ALA A 249 -1.20 20.54 7.64
CA ALA A 249 -0.97 21.56 8.66
C ALA A 249 -1.47 22.92 8.15
N GLN A 250 -1.56 23.92 9.03
CA GLN A 250 -1.92 25.29 8.65
C GLN A 250 -0.93 25.94 7.67
N THR A 251 0.35 25.56 7.71
CA THR A 251 1.40 26.06 6.81
C THR A 251 2.34 24.92 6.39
N GLY A 252 2.97 25.05 5.22
CA GLY A 252 3.96 24.08 4.74
C GLY A 252 5.18 23.97 5.66
N HIS A 253 5.81 22.78 5.72
CA HIS A 253 6.99 22.57 6.57
C HIS A 253 8.27 23.18 5.97
N PHE A 254 9.26 23.45 6.83
CA PHE A 254 10.56 24.04 6.47
C PHE A 254 11.69 23.02 6.30
N ILE A 255 11.38 21.72 6.19
CA ILE A 255 12.38 20.71 5.88
C ILE A 255 12.87 20.86 4.42
N LEU A 256 14.18 20.99 4.25
CA LEU A 256 14.86 21.20 2.96
C LEU A 256 15.25 19.87 2.29
N ASP A 257 14.27 19.10 1.82
CA ASP A 257 14.48 17.80 1.18
C ASP A 257 13.66 17.58 -0.10
N CYS A 258 13.26 18.66 -0.77
CA CYS A 258 12.57 18.59 -2.05
C CYS A 258 13.42 17.88 -3.11
N GLU A 259 12.89 16.79 -3.68
CA GLU A 259 13.51 16.04 -4.78
C GLU A 259 13.07 16.55 -6.17
N GLY A 260 12.44 17.73 -6.22
CA GLY A 260 11.91 18.31 -7.45
C GLY A 260 13.01 18.71 -8.44
N ARG A 261 12.63 18.91 -9.71
CA ARG A 261 13.60 19.21 -10.79
C ARG A 261 14.33 20.55 -10.56
N THR A 262 13.62 21.50 -10.00
CA THR A 262 14.05 22.87 -9.65
C THR A 262 14.49 22.97 -8.18
N SER A 263 14.75 21.85 -7.51
CA SER A 263 15.20 21.84 -6.10
C SER A 263 16.50 22.61 -5.90
N SER A 264 17.45 22.54 -6.83
CA SER A 264 18.73 23.24 -6.73
C SER A 264 18.58 24.76 -6.66
N THR A 265 17.69 25.35 -7.45
CA THR A 265 17.44 26.80 -7.46
C THR A 265 16.64 27.27 -6.23
N ARG A 266 15.88 26.36 -5.61
CA ARG A 266 15.09 26.63 -4.40
C ARG A 266 15.78 26.17 -3.11
N HIS A 267 17.06 25.82 -3.16
CA HIS A 267 17.81 25.30 -2.01
C HIS A 267 17.09 24.13 -1.31
N SER A 268 16.53 23.21 -2.10
CA SER A 268 15.74 22.05 -1.66
C SER A 268 14.46 22.39 -0.90
N SER A 269 13.97 23.64 -0.97
CA SER A 269 12.65 24.00 -0.43
C SER A 269 11.51 23.51 -1.33
N HIS A 270 10.40 23.18 -0.68
CA HIS A 270 9.18 22.70 -1.32
C HIS A 270 8.36 23.87 -1.86
N ALA A 271 7.76 23.68 -3.04
CA ALA A 271 6.85 24.65 -3.65
C ALA A 271 5.41 24.24 -3.32
N TRP A 272 4.90 24.72 -2.19
CA TRP A 272 3.61 24.32 -1.66
C TRP A 272 2.44 24.91 -2.46
N VAL A 273 1.49 24.06 -2.83
CA VAL A 273 0.20 24.42 -3.42
C VAL A 273 -0.92 23.72 -2.65
N LYS A 274 -2.17 24.17 -2.80
CA LYS A 274 -3.32 23.48 -2.20
C LYS A 274 -3.35 22.03 -2.67
N GLY A 275 -3.32 21.10 -1.72
CA GLY A 275 -3.38 19.67 -1.98
C GLY A 275 -4.79 19.21 -2.36
N SER A 276 -4.84 18.04 -2.96
CA SER A 276 -6.04 17.36 -3.44
C SER A 276 -6.20 15.98 -2.80
N VAL A 277 -7.36 15.35 -3.01
CA VAL A 277 -7.59 13.96 -2.57
C VAL A 277 -6.54 13.01 -3.16
N ASN A 278 -6.06 13.26 -4.38
CA ASN A 278 -5.04 12.42 -5.03
C ASN A 278 -3.66 12.52 -4.38
N ASP A 279 -3.37 13.62 -3.67
CA ASP A 279 -2.12 13.76 -2.92
C ASP A 279 -2.17 12.93 -1.63
N ILE A 280 -3.35 12.80 -1.03
CA ILE A 280 -3.58 12.03 0.20
C ILE A 280 -3.75 10.54 -0.10
N LEU A 281 -4.63 10.21 -1.04
CA LEU A 281 -4.95 8.88 -1.52
C LEU A 281 -4.42 8.74 -2.95
N VAL A 282 -3.17 8.29 -3.06
CA VAL A 282 -2.47 8.19 -4.34
C VAL A 282 -3.23 7.27 -5.28
N PRO A 283 -3.73 7.76 -6.43
CA PRO A 283 -4.53 6.98 -7.34
C PRO A 283 -3.66 5.93 -8.03
N ILE A 284 -4.00 4.66 -7.85
CA ILE A 284 -3.43 3.54 -8.59
C ILE A 284 -4.54 2.95 -9.45
N GLU A 285 -4.32 2.97 -10.75
CA GLU A 285 -5.25 2.44 -11.74
C GLU A 285 -4.81 1.07 -12.23
N SER A 286 -5.78 0.31 -12.71
CA SER A 286 -5.61 -0.89 -13.53
C SER A 286 -6.51 -0.76 -14.75
N TYR A 287 -6.14 -1.45 -15.82
CA TYR A 287 -7.11 -1.72 -16.88
C TYR A 287 -8.23 -2.60 -16.34
N HIS A 288 -9.46 -2.30 -16.73
CA HIS A 288 -10.58 -3.18 -16.55
C HIS A 288 -10.49 -4.37 -17.50
N LEU A 289 -10.82 -5.57 -17.02
CA LEU A 289 -10.82 -6.79 -17.81
C LEU A 289 -12.16 -7.52 -17.66
N PHE A 290 -12.90 -7.64 -18.76
CA PHE A 290 -14.05 -8.55 -18.79
C PHE A 290 -13.63 -9.97 -18.40
N ASP A 291 -12.53 -10.47 -18.99
CA ASP A 291 -11.95 -11.77 -18.66
C ASP A 291 -10.44 -11.66 -18.36
N PRO A 292 -10.00 -11.86 -17.10
CA PRO A 292 -8.57 -11.79 -16.75
C PRO A 292 -7.73 -12.91 -17.38
N PHE A 293 -8.38 -13.95 -17.94
CA PHE A 293 -7.74 -15.02 -18.70
C PHE A 293 -7.97 -14.91 -20.22
N GLY A 294 -8.57 -13.82 -20.66
CA GLY A 294 -8.92 -13.53 -22.04
C GLY A 294 -7.76 -13.01 -22.90
N LYS A 295 -8.06 -12.03 -23.76
CA LYS A 295 -7.06 -11.37 -24.61
C LYS A 295 -6.17 -10.50 -23.74
N ARG A 296 -4.85 -10.61 -23.91
CA ARG A 296 -3.92 -9.68 -23.26
C ARG A 296 -3.97 -8.33 -23.93
N ILE A 297 -4.07 -7.26 -23.13
CA ILE A 297 -4.03 -5.88 -23.59
C ILE A 297 -2.68 -5.61 -24.25
N MET A 298 -2.72 -5.24 -25.53
CA MET A 298 -1.55 -4.86 -26.32
C MET A 298 -1.33 -3.36 -26.23
N HIS A 299 -0.18 -2.87 -26.70
CA HIS A 299 0.10 -1.44 -26.68
C HIS A 299 -0.90 -0.67 -27.54
N ASP A 300 -1.19 -1.14 -28.75
CA ASP A 300 -1.99 -0.40 -29.72
C ASP A 300 -3.48 -0.42 -29.36
N THR A 301 -3.96 -1.53 -28.79
CA THR A 301 -5.35 -1.73 -28.35
C THR A 301 -5.62 -1.17 -26.95
N ARG A 302 -4.65 -0.53 -26.29
CA ARG A 302 -4.78 -0.16 -24.87
C ARG A 302 -5.87 0.88 -24.59
N PHE A 303 -6.27 1.64 -25.61
CA PHE A 303 -7.29 2.66 -25.51
C PHE A 303 -8.70 2.11 -25.68
N GLU A 304 -8.83 0.82 -26.05
CA GLU A 304 -10.10 0.09 -26.07
C GLU A 304 -10.53 -0.36 -24.67
N TYR A 305 -9.67 -0.19 -23.66
CA TYR A 305 -9.89 -0.65 -22.30
C TYR A 305 -9.95 0.53 -21.33
N ASP A 306 -10.95 0.52 -20.47
CA ASP A 306 -11.07 1.52 -19.42
C ASP A 306 -10.01 1.36 -18.34
N ARG A 307 -9.69 2.50 -17.71
CA ARG A 307 -8.76 2.62 -16.59
C ARG A 307 -9.56 2.95 -15.35
N ILE A 308 -9.60 2.04 -14.40
CA ILE A 308 -10.35 2.20 -13.16
C ILE A 308 -9.41 2.00 -11.96
N PRO A 309 -9.78 2.46 -10.75
CA PRO A 309 -8.95 2.24 -9.57
C PRO A 309 -8.65 0.75 -9.37
N ALA A 310 -7.38 0.40 -9.11
CA ALA A 310 -6.95 -1.00 -8.98
C ALA A 310 -7.64 -1.73 -7.81
N VAL A 311 -8.03 -0.98 -6.77
CA VAL A 311 -8.86 -1.51 -5.66
C VAL A 311 -10.24 -1.94 -6.18
N VAL A 312 -10.86 -1.14 -7.04
CA VAL A 312 -12.17 -1.42 -7.63
C VAL A 312 -12.08 -2.62 -8.57
N GLU A 313 -11.11 -2.63 -9.49
CA GLU A 313 -10.88 -3.77 -10.38
C GLU A 313 -10.62 -5.07 -9.58
N LEU A 314 -9.86 -5.01 -8.49
CA LEU A 314 -9.66 -6.16 -7.61
C LEU A 314 -10.97 -6.66 -6.99
N CYS A 315 -11.87 -5.76 -6.59
CA CYS A 315 -13.19 -6.14 -6.09
C CYS A 315 -14.03 -6.77 -7.20
N ILE A 316 -14.02 -6.22 -8.41
CA ILE A 316 -14.76 -6.77 -9.56
C ILE A 316 -14.31 -8.20 -9.85
N GLN A 317 -13.00 -8.44 -9.92
CA GLN A 317 -12.45 -9.78 -10.14
C GLN A 317 -12.74 -10.73 -8.96
N ALA A 318 -12.97 -10.18 -7.77
CA ALA A 318 -13.36 -10.93 -6.57
C ALA A 318 -14.87 -11.22 -6.46
N GLY A 319 -15.68 -10.76 -7.42
CA GLY A 319 -17.12 -11.05 -7.48
C GLY A 319 -18.02 -9.86 -7.18
N MET A 320 -17.49 -8.63 -7.09
CA MET A 320 -18.31 -7.42 -7.09
C MET A 320 -18.85 -7.15 -8.50
N ASP A 321 -20.17 -6.95 -8.63
CA ASP A 321 -20.84 -6.71 -9.90
C ASP A 321 -21.13 -5.22 -10.07
N ILE A 322 -20.38 -4.55 -10.95
CA ILE A 322 -20.62 -3.17 -11.36
C ILE A 322 -21.18 -3.21 -12.78
N PRO A 323 -22.43 -2.76 -13.03
CA PRO A 323 -23.05 -2.83 -14.36
C PRO A 323 -22.21 -2.18 -15.46
N GLU A 324 -21.54 -1.07 -15.14
CA GLU A 324 -20.68 -0.31 -16.06
C GLU A 324 -19.35 -1.04 -16.37
N TYR A 325 -18.92 -1.95 -15.50
CA TYR A 325 -17.67 -2.69 -15.61
C TYR A 325 -17.91 -4.20 -15.44
N PRO A 326 -18.58 -4.83 -16.42
CA PRO A 326 -18.97 -6.22 -16.34
C PRO A 326 -17.74 -7.13 -16.33
N SER A 327 -17.83 -8.27 -15.65
CA SER A 327 -16.76 -9.26 -15.65
C SER A 327 -17.32 -10.67 -15.75
N ARG A 328 -16.64 -11.51 -16.53
CA ARG A 328 -17.01 -12.90 -16.79
C ARG A 328 -17.02 -13.72 -15.50
N ARG A 329 -18.21 -14.18 -15.11
CA ARG A 329 -18.40 -15.15 -14.01
C ARG A 329 -18.41 -16.57 -14.57
N ARG A 330 -17.42 -17.38 -14.18
CA ARG A 330 -17.30 -18.77 -14.65
C ARG A 330 -18.00 -19.75 -13.73
N THR A 331 -18.64 -20.75 -14.34
CA THR A 331 -19.08 -21.99 -13.68
C THR A 331 -18.13 -23.14 -13.93
N ASN A 332 -17.50 -23.17 -15.12
CA ASN A 332 -16.52 -24.16 -15.52
C ASN A 332 -15.08 -23.65 -15.32
N PRO A 333 -14.19 -24.44 -14.70
CA PRO A 333 -12.82 -24.02 -14.42
C PRO A 333 -11.97 -23.96 -15.69
N ILE A 334 -10.97 -23.08 -15.66
CA ILE A 334 -9.91 -22.97 -16.65
C ILE A 334 -8.96 -24.15 -16.50
N ARG A 335 -8.58 -24.74 -17.64
CA ARG A 335 -7.61 -25.83 -17.74
C ARG A 335 -6.35 -25.35 -18.43
N MET A 336 -5.19 -25.69 -17.88
CA MET A 336 -3.90 -25.23 -18.40
C MET A 336 -2.84 -26.33 -18.36
N VAL A 337 -1.93 -26.31 -19.34
CA VAL A 337 -0.66 -27.07 -19.30
C VAL A 337 0.50 -26.08 -19.36
N GLY A 338 1.27 -26.01 -18.28
CA GLY A 338 2.31 -24.99 -18.11
C GLY A 338 1.73 -23.57 -18.13
N ARG A 339 1.99 -22.83 -19.23
CA ARG A 339 1.45 -21.48 -19.46
C ARG A 339 0.37 -21.44 -20.55
N ARG A 340 0.10 -22.57 -21.20
CA ARG A 340 -0.88 -22.66 -22.28
C ARG A 340 -2.25 -22.94 -21.68
N VAL A 341 -3.21 -22.06 -21.95
CA VAL A 341 -4.62 -22.30 -21.62
C VAL A 341 -5.19 -23.27 -22.64
N LEU A 342 -5.75 -24.39 -22.19
CA LEU A 342 -6.39 -25.40 -23.05
C LEU A 342 -7.87 -25.07 -23.24
N ASP A 343 -8.54 -24.73 -22.14
CA ASP A 343 -9.96 -24.38 -22.10
C ASP A 343 -10.16 -23.20 -21.14
N ARG A 344 -10.95 -22.22 -21.57
CA ARG A 344 -11.30 -21.01 -20.81
C ARG A 344 -12.60 -21.16 -20.02
N GLY A 345 -13.18 -22.36 -19.96
CA GLY A 345 -14.48 -22.61 -19.33
C GLY A 345 -15.63 -22.23 -20.26
N GLY A 346 -15.52 -22.58 -21.55
CA GLY A 346 -16.51 -22.26 -22.60
C GLY A 346 -16.27 -20.94 -23.35
N HIS A 347 -17.09 -20.69 -24.38
CA HIS A 347 -17.13 -19.42 -25.11
C HIS A 347 -18.19 -18.51 -24.49
N LEU A 348 -17.84 -17.25 -24.27
CA LEU A 348 -18.77 -16.22 -23.83
C LEU A 348 -18.35 -14.94 -24.55
N GLU A 349 -19.26 -14.35 -25.31
CA GLU A 349 -19.00 -13.10 -26.01
C GLU A 349 -18.87 -11.97 -25.00
N GLU A 350 -17.80 -11.19 -25.13
CA GLU A 350 -17.63 -9.98 -24.34
C GLU A 350 -18.78 -9.04 -24.70
N PRO A 351 -19.49 -8.47 -23.69
CA PRO A 351 -20.50 -7.46 -23.96
C PRO A 351 -19.88 -6.35 -24.80
N GLU A 352 -20.62 -5.83 -25.77
CA GLU A 352 -20.20 -4.61 -26.47
C GLU A 352 -19.84 -3.54 -25.43
N PRO A 353 -18.73 -2.81 -25.60
CA PRO A 353 -18.34 -1.77 -24.67
C PRO A 353 -19.52 -0.83 -24.46
N PHE A 354 -19.96 -0.72 -23.21
CA PHE A 354 -21.09 0.12 -22.86
C PHE A 354 -20.64 1.59 -22.98
N HIS A 355 -20.74 2.15 -24.18
CA HIS A 355 -20.47 3.56 -24.45
C HIS A 355 -21.66 4.40 -23.97
N PHE A 356 -21.85 4.55 -22.65
CA PHE A 356 -22.75 5.57 -22.13
C PHE A 356 -22.08 6.94 -22.28
N ALA A 357 -22.22 7.52 -23.48
CA ALA A 357 -22.39 8.96 -23.57
C ALA A 357 -23.65 9.29 -22.75
N GLU A 358 -23.50 10.08 -21.68
CA GLU A 358 -24.60 10.62 -20.88
C GLU A 358 -25.26 9.68 -19.85
N SER A 359 -24.48 8.98 -19.03
CA SER A 359 -24.94 8.70 -17.66
C SER A 359 -24.15 9.60 -16.71
N SER A 360 -24.85 10.59 -16.17
CA SER A 360 -24.40 11.49 -15.10
C SER A 360 -24.22 10.77 -13.75
N SER A 361 -24.14 9.43 -13.74
CA SER A 361 -23.74 8.67 -12.55
C SER A 361 -22.25 8.94 -12.31
N ILE A 362 -22.02 10.01 -11.57
CA ILE A 362 -20.81 10.24 -10.81
C ILE A 362 -20.35 8.90 -10.22
N MET A 363 -19.26 8.34 -10.76
CA MET A 363 -18.66 7.12 -10.22
C MET A 363 -18.04 7.51 -8.87
N ASP A 364 -18.79 7.34 -7.80
CA ASP A 364 -18.43 7.69 -6.42
C ASP A 364 -17.22 6.93 -5.87
N PHE A 365 -16.73 5.96 -6.65
CA PHE A 365 -15.55 5.15 -6.38
C PHE A 365 -14.27 5.62 -7.08
N ASP A 366 -14.29 6.69 -7.88
CA ASP A 366 -13.06 7.36 -8.33
C ASP A 366 -12.77 8.61 -7.51
N THR A 367 -11.56 9.15 -7.60
CA THR A 367 -11.17 10.41 -6.94
C THR A 367 -11.31 11.64 -7.84
N TYR A 368 -11.78 11.48 -9.08
CA TYR A 368 -11.86 12.55 -10.05
C TYR A 368 -12.89 13.60 -9.62
N ARG A 369 -12.45 14.87 -9.54
CA ARG A 369 -13.27 16.01 -9.05
C ARG A 369 -14.01 15.72 -7.74
N ALA A 370 -13.48 14.83 -6.88
CA ALA A 370 -14.21 14.38 -5.69
C ALA A 370 -14.55 15.53 -4.73
N SER A 371 -13.65 16.50 -4.57
CA SER A 371 -13.90 17.71 -3.76
C SER A 371 -15.04 18.59 -4.27
N GLU A 372 -15.41 18.50 -5.55
CA GLU A 372 -16.52 19.24 -6.14
C GLU A 372 -17.84 18.47 -6.00
N ARG A 373 -17.75 17.13 -5.95
CA ARG A 373 -18.90 16.24 -5.78
C ARG A 373 -19.44 16.20 -4.36
N PHE A 374 -18.56 16.38 -3.37
CA PHE A 374 -18.93 16.32 -1.96
C PHE A 374 -18.85 17.71 -1.32
N PRO A 375 -19.95 18.24 -0.77
CA PRO A 375 -20.01 19.58 -0.23
C PRO A 375 -19.24 19.70 1.10
N HIS A 376 -19.07 20.95 1.55
CA HIS A 376 -18.49 21.26 2.84
C HIS A 376 -19.32 20.59 3.96
N PRO A 377 -18.68 19.83 4.87
CA PRO A 377 -19.41 19.23 5.98
C PRO A 377 -19.77 20.29 7.04
N PRO A 378 -20.88 20.11 7.78
CA PRO A 378 -21.11 20.87 9.01
C PRO A 378 -19.94 20.66 9.98
N LEU A 379 -19.49 21.72 10.65
CA LEU A 379 -18.34 21.64 11.57
C LEU A 379 -18.58 20.65 12.73
N SER A 380 -19.84 20.47 13.16
CA SER A 380 -20.25 19.48 14.17
C SER A 380 -19.95 18.04 13.76
N ASP A 381 -19.97 17.78 12.45
CA ASP A 381 -19.89 16.42 11.90
C ASP A 381 -18.45 16.02 11.57
N VAL A 382 -17.52 16.99 11.55
CA VAL A 382 -16.11 16.78 11.17
C VAL A 382 -15.45 15.64 11.97
N PRO A 383 -15.55 15.56 13.32
CA PRO A 383 -14.96 14.45 14.06
C PRO A 383 -15.57 13.09 13.74
N LYS A 384 -16.89 13.05 13.48
CA LYS A 384 -17.58 11.83 13.09
C LYS A 384 -17.14 11.36 11.70
N ILE A 385 -17.11 12.28 10.73
CA ILE A 385 -16.62 12.01 9.37
C ILE A 385 -15.17 11.54 9.42
N ALA A 386 -14.33 12.17 10.23
CA ALA A 386 -12.94 11.76 10.41
C ALA A 386 -12.81 10.32 10.94
N GLN A 387 -13.61 9.96 11.94
CA GLN A 387 -13.62 8.61 12.50
C GLN A 387 -14.15 7.56 11.51
N GLU A 388 -15.20 7.87 10.75
CA GLU A 388 -15.74 7.01 9.70
C GLU A 388 -14.73 6.83 8.56
N THR A 389 -14.04 7.90 8.16
CA THR A 389 -13.03 7.90 7.09
C THR A 389 -11.83 7.01 7.44
N ILE A 390 -11.29 7.13 8.66
CA ILE A 390 -10.16 6.30 9.08
C ILE A 390 -10.56 4.82 9.25
N ASN A 391 -11.79 4.55 9.71
CA ASN A 391 -12.32 3.20 9.78
C ASN A 391 -12.44 2.59 8.37
N ALA A 392 -12.97 3.35 7.41
CA ALA A 392 -13.07 2.95 6.02
C ALA A 392 -11.69 2.65 5.41
N TYR A 393 -10.69 3.51 5.66
CA TYR A 393 -9.29 3.27 5.26
C TYR A 393 -8.74 1.93 5.79
N GLN A 394 -9.00 1.61 7.06
CA GLN A 394 -8.57 0.35 7.66
C GLN A 394 -9.29 -0.87 7.07
N ILE A 395 -10.60 -0.75 6.80
CA ILE A 395 -11.40 -1.80 6.15
C ILE A 395 -10.84 -2.08 4.75
N VAL A 396 -10.62 -1.05 3.94
CA VAL A 396 -10.00 -1.18 2.60
C VAL A 396 -8.64 -1.86 2.72
N ARG A 397 -7.74 -1.38 3.58
CA ARG A 397 -6.39 -1.94 3.72
C ARG A 397 -6.43 -3.41 4.18
N LYS A 398 -7.32 -3.79 5.09
CA LYS A 398 -7.48 -5.17 5.57
C LYS A 398 -8.11 -6.08 4.50
N GLY A 399 -9.16 -5.61 3.83
CA GLY A 399 -9.88 -6.36 2.81
C GLY A 399 -9.05 -6.56 1.54
N VAL A 400 -8.37 -5.52 1.03
CA VAL A 400 -7.40 -5.64 -0.08
C VAL A 400 -6.32 -6.68 0.26
N ARG A 401 -5.77 -6.63 1.49
CA ARG A 401 -4.81 -7.66 1.94
C ARG A 401 -5.41 -9.06 1.91
N LYS A 402 -6.67 -9.23 2.33
CA LYS A 402 -7.38 -10.52 2.34
C LYS A 402 -7.62 -11.03 0.92
N LEU A 403 -8.06 -10.16 -0.01
CA LEU A 403 -8.27 -10.50 -1.42
C LEU A 403 -6.96 -10.91 -2.10
N MET A 404 -5.89 -10.12 -1.92
CA MET A 404 -4.58 -10.36 -2.54
C MET A 404 -3.87 -11.64 -2.04
N LYS A 405 -4.34 -12.28 -0.96
CA LYS A 405 -3.86 -13.62 -0.56
C LYS A 405 -4.26 -14.71 -1.57
N LYS A 406 -5.34 -14.51 -2.33
CA LYS A 406 -5.90 -15.48 -3.28
C LYS A 406 -5.92 -14.94 -4.72
N TYR A 407 -6.39 -13.71 -4.90
CA TYR A 407 -6.43 -13.02 -6.19
C TYR A 407 -5.04 -12.49 -6.56
N THR A 408 -4.66 -12.70 -7.82
CA THR A 408 -3.34 -12.28 -8.31
C THR A 408 -3.41 -10.84 -8.78
N VAL A 409 -2.48 -10.02 -8.30
CA VAL A 409 -2.25 -8.66 -8.80
C VAL A 409 -0.78 -8.55 -9.16
N LYS A 410 -0.50 -7.94 -10.31
CA LYS A 410 0.85 -7.69 -10.81
C LYS A 410 1.19 -6.23 -10.67
N ALA A 411 2.40 -5.94 -10.22
CA ALA A 411 2.95 -4.59 -10.21
C ALA A 411 4.22 -4.55 -11.07
N CYS A 412 4.48 -3.39 -11.68
CA CYS A 412 5.75 -3.15 -12.32
C CYS A 412 6.83 -2.91 -11.27
N GLY A 413 7.94 -3.65 -11.36
CA GLY A 413 9.09 -3.44 -10.48
C GLY A 413 9.85 -2.12 -10.72
N TYR A 414 9.38 -1.22 -11.58
CA TYR A 414 10.09 0.03 -11.93
C TYR A 414 9.20 1.28 -11.87
N CYS A 415 7.93 1.19 -12.27
CA CYS A 415 6.94 2.28 -12.17
C CYS A 415 5.81 1.91 -11.20
N SER A 416 4.81 2.77 -11.09
CA SER A 416 3.59 2.57 -10.30
C SER A 416 2.51 1.75 -11.01
N GLU A 417 2.76 1.26 -12.23
CA GLU A 417 1.77 0.48 -12.99
C GLU A 417 1.37 -0.81 -12.25
N VAL A 418 0.06 -1.03 -12.15
CA VAL A 418 -0.55 -2.21 -11.56
C VAL A 418 -1.51 -2.84 -12.58
N HIS A 419 -1.65 -4.15 -12.50
CA HIS A 419 -2.59 -4.92 -13.29
C HIS A 419 -3.21 -6.00 -12.41
N VAL A 420 -4.53 -5.99 -12.28
CA VAL A 420 -5.27 -7.04 -11.57
C VAL A 420 -5.46 -8.22 -12.51
N GLY A 421 -4.97 -9.39 -12.12
CA GLY A 421 -5.03 -10.59 -12.95
C GLY A 421 -3.76 -11.44 -12.91
N PRO A 422 -3.82 -12.65 -13.50
CA PRO A 422 -2.71 -13.60 -13.47
C PRO A 422 -1.47 -13.14 -14.25
N TRP A 423 -1.64 -12.27 -15.25
CA TRP A 423 -0.57 -11.79 -16.12
C TRP A 423 -0.69 -10.30 -16.36
N GLY A 424 0.40 -9.56 -16.24
CA GLY A 424 0.39 -8.15 -16.61
C GLY A 424 0.22 -7.92 -18.11
N HIS A 425 -0.27 -6.73 -18.48
CA HIS A 425 -0.48 -6.34 -19.87
C HIS A 425 0.83 -6.18 -20.67
N ASN A 426 0.69 -6.11 -21.99
CA ASN A 426 1.80 -5.94 -22.94
C ASN A 426 1.99 -4.50 -23.43
N ALA A 427 1.21 -3.53 -22.93
CA ALA A 427 1.43 -2.12 -23.26
C ALA A 427 2.88 -1.67 -22.94
N LYS A 428 3.44 -0.83 -23.81
CA LYS A 428 4.83 -0.33 -23.72
C LYS A 428 4.89 1.08 -23.14
N LEU A 429 4.35 1.28 -21.93
CA LEU A 429 4.20 2.60 -21.31
C LEU A 429 5.15 2.86 -20.14
N CYS A 430 6.03 1.91 -19.81
CA CYS A 430 6.94 2.08 -18.69
C CYS A 430 8.03 3.10 -19.04
N GLY A 431 7.96 4.31 -18.47
CA GLY A 431 8.96 5.36 -18.62
C GLY A 431 10.10 5.36 -17.58
N SER A 432 10.12 4.39 -16.66
CA SER A 432 11.05 4.38 -15.53
C SER A 432 12.47 3.90 -15.90
N PHE A 433 13.36 3.82 -14.90
CA PHE A 433 14.77 3.48 -15.06
C PHE A 433 15.04 2.36 -16.10
N LYS A 434 15.97 2.64 -17.02
CA LYS A 434 16.37 1.77 -18.13
C LYS A 434 15.20 1.29 -19.03
N HIS A 435 14.15 2.10 -19.22
CA HIS A 435 13.05 1.73 -20.10
C HIS A 435 13.45 1.56 -21.57
N GLN A 436 14.41 2.35 -22.08
CA GLN A 436 14.92 2.23 -23.46
C GLN A 436 15.47 0.81 -23.74
N TRP A 437 16.21 0.24 -22.80
CA TRP A 437 16.73 -1.13 -22.88
C TRP A 437 15.66 -2.22 -22.77
N ARG A 438 14.44 -1.84 -22.36
CA ARG A 438 13.29 -2.74 -22.20
C ARG A 438 12.19 -2.47 -23.23
N ASP A 439 12.42 -1.58 -24.20
CA ASP A 439 11.42 -1.20 -25.21
C ASP A 439 10.10 -0.74 -24.55
N GLY A 440 10.20 0.04 -23.47
CA GLY A 440 9.03 0.54 -22.72
C GLY A 440 8.20 -0.53 -22.01
N LYS A 441 8.59 -1.81 -22.03
CA LYS A 441 7.84 -2.93 -21.42
C LYS A 441 7.93 -2.91 -19.89
N HIS A 442 6.86 -3.32 -19.24
CA HIS A 442 6.80 -3.40 -17.77
C HIS A 442 7.60 -4.61 -17.24
N GLY A 443 8.23 -4.41 -16.08
CA GLY A 443 8.97 -5.45 -15.37
C GLY A 443 8.08 -6.14 -14.33
N TRP A 444 7.06 -6.87 -14.79
CA TRP A 444 6.03 -7.47 -13.94
C TRP A 444 6.58 -8.38 -12.84
N GLN A 445 6.00 -8.24 -11.66
CA GLN A 445 6.16 -9.11 -10.50
C GLN A 445 4.84 -9.15 -9.72
N ASP A 446 4.71 -10.04 -8.73
CA ASP A 446 3.56 -10.00 -7.83
C ASP A 446 3.54 -8.66 -7.07
N ALA A 447 2.36 -8.09 -6.90
CA ALA A 447 2.16 -6.86 -6.15
C ALA A 447 2.08 -7.16 -4.65
N THR A 448 2.61 -6.25 -3.83
CA THR A 448 2.25 -6.13 -2.42
C THR A 448 1.09 -5.14 -2.27
N ILE A 449 0.54 -5.07 -1.06
CA ILE A 449 -0.52 -4.11 -0.75
C ILE A 449 -0.07 -2.66 -1.01
N ASP A 450 1.19 -2.33 -0.80
CA ASP A 450 1.68 -0.96 -0.94
C ASP A 450 1.90 -0.56 -2.42
N GLU A 451 1.79 -1.49 -3.39
CA GLU A 451 1.66 -1.11 -4.80
C GLU A 451 0.21 -0.85 -5.22
N VAL A 452 -0.76 -1.51 -4.59
CA VAL A 452 -2.20 -1.32 -4.90
C VAL A 452 -2.78 -0.14 -4.12
N LEU A 453 -2.34 0.04 -2.88
CA LEU A 453 -2.74 1.10 -1.96
C LEU A 453 -1.50 1.71 -1.29
N PRO A 454 -0.68 2.46 -2.05
CA PRO A 454 0.55 3.06 -1.54
C PRO A 454 0.27 4.05 -0.41
N PRO A 455 0.92 3.91 0.76
CA PRO A 455 0.85 4.92 1.80
C PRO A 455 1.70 6.13 1.42
N ASN A 456 1.11 7.34 1.46
CA ASN A 456 1.87 8.57 1.40
C ASN A 456 2.22 9.03 2.82
N TYR A 457 3.49 8.94 3.24
CA TYR A 457 3.89 9.26 4.61
C TYR A 457 4.25 10.74 4.78
N VAL A 458 3.46 11.44 5.60
CA VAL A 458 3.65 12.85 5.94
C VAL A 458 4.24 13.00 7.35
N TRP A 459 4.85 14.14 7.62
CA TRP A 459 5.29 14.48 8.97
C TRP A 459 4.08 14.70 9.89
N HIS A 460 4.10 14.07 11.06
CA HIS A 460 3.05 14.20 12.05
C HIS A 460 3.15 15.55 12.77
N VAL A 461 2.03 16.28 12.85
CA VAL A 461 1.92 17.57 13.55
C VAL A 461 1.18 17.34 14.86
N ARG A 462 1.84 17.58 15.99
CA ARG A 462 1.24 17.36 17.32
C ARG A 462 0.29 18.46 17.75
N ASP A 463 0.70 19.69 17.52
CA ASP A 463 -0.08 20.88 17.82
C ASP A 463 -0.21 21.68 16.53
N THR A 464 -1.44 21.75 16.01
CA THR A 464 -1.75 22.49 14.79
C THR A 464 -1.62 24.00 14.96
N ASN A 465 -1.64 24.49 16.20
CA ASN A 465 -1.40 25.89 16.55
C ASN A 465 0.07 26.15 16.96
N GLY A 466 0.87 25.09 17.04
CA GLY A 466 2.27 25.14 17.43
C GLY A 466 3.19 25.69 16.32
N PRO A 467 4.49 25.80 16.60
CA PRO A 467 5.46 26.23 15.60
C PRO A 467 5.51 25.25 14.42
N PRO A 468 5.73 25.73 13.19
CA PRO A 468 5.86 24.88 12.02
C PRO A 468 7.00 23.86 12.15
N ILE A 469 6.92 22.78 11.38
CA ILE A 469 7.96 21.74 11.36
C ILE A 469 9.26 22.28 10.77
N MET A 470 10.34 22.22 11.57
CA MET A 470 11.65 22.78 11.23
C MET A 470 12.67 21.71 10.80
N ALA A 471 13.57 22.07 9.87
CA ALA A 471 14.64 21.16 9.43
C ALA A 471 15.57 20.71 10.57
N ALA A 472 15.93 21.61 11.49
CA ALA A 472 16.82 21.33 12.62
C ALA A 472 16.27 20.25 13.57
N LEU A 473 14.94 20.17 13.69
CA LEU A 473 14.23 19.28 14.59
C LEU A 473 13.72 18.00 13.91
N LYS A 474 14.11 17.76 12.63
CA LYS A 474 13.68 16.59 11.83
C LYS A 474 13.77 15.25 12.57
N ARG A 475 14.78 15.09 13.43
CA ARG A 475 15.03 13.86 14.20
C ARG A 475 13.99 13.60 15.30
N TYR A 476 13.23 14.61 15.73
CA TYR A 476 12.23 14.52 16.80
C TYR A 476 10.81 14.27 16.26
N TYR A 477 10.52 14.66 15.02
CA TYR A 477 9.20 14.48 14.43
C TYR A 477 8.92 13.04 14.01
N GLY A 478 7.68 12.62 14.20
CA GLY A 478 7.14 11.36 13.70
C GLY A 478 6.57 11.47 12.28
N LYS A 479 6.11 10.34 11.75
CA LYS A 479 5.38 10.27 10.48
C LYS A 479 4.14 9.38 10.59
N ALA A 480 3.15 9.67 9.75
CA ALA A 480 1.98 8.82 9.55
C ALA A 480 1.55 8.86 8.07
N PRO A 481 0.75 7.90 7.60
CA PRO A 481 0.08 8.03 6.31
C PRO A 481 -0.78 9.31 6.27
N ALA A 482 -0.82 10.00 5.14
CA ALA A 482 -1.52 11.26 4.95
C ALA A 482 -3.02 11.14 5.30
N VAL A 483 -3.65 10.02 4.93
CA VAL A 483 -5.04 9.69 5.29
C VAL A 483 -5.23 9.68 6.81
N VAL A 484 -4.28 9.09 7.54
CA VAL A 484 -4.31 9.02 9.01
C VAL A 484 -4.11 10.41 9.61
N GLU A 485 -3.15 11.18 9.11
CA GLU A 485 -2.87 12.52 9.61
C GLU A 485 -4.07 13.46 9.42
N VAL A 486 -4.70 13.47 8.24
CA VAL A 486 -5.92 14.26 7.97
C VAL A 486 -7.04 13.89 8.95
N CYS A 487 -7.30 12.59 9.14
CA CYS A 487 -8.37 12.16 10.03
C CYS A 487 -8.06 12.50 11.50
N VAL A 488 -6.82 12.33 11.95
CA VAL A 488 -6.42 12.61 13.33
C VAL A 488 -6.53 14.11 13.64
N GLN A 489 -6.06 14.98 12.73
CA GLN A 489 -6.22 16.44 12.90
C GLN A 489 -7.68 16.88 12.87
N ALA A 490 -8.55 16.13 12.19
CA ALA A 490 -10.00 16.33 12.19
C ALA A 490 -10.72 15.72 13.41
N GLY A 491 -10.00 15.15 14.38
CA GLY A 491 -10.56 14.65 15.64
C GLY A 491 -10.78 13.13 15.71
N ALA A 492 -10.30 12.35 14.73
CA ALA A 492 -10.33 10.90 14.81
C ALA A 492 -9.31 10.35 15.83
N ARG A 493 -9.60 9.18 16.40
CA ARG A 493 -8.64 8.49 17.27
C ARG A 493 -7.47 7.94 16.45
N ILE A 494 -6.26 8.09 16.99
CA ILE A 494 -5.05 7.53 16.40
C ILE A 494 -5.11 6.00 16.44
N PRO A 495 -4.98 5.29 15.30
CA PRO A 495 -4.92 3.84 15.32
C PRO A 495 -3.61 3.31 15.92
N ASP A 496 -3.70 2.23 16.69
CA ASP A 496 -2.55 1.62 17.38
C ASP A 496 -1.40 1.22 16.45
N GLU A 497 -1.71 0.87 15.20
CA GLU A 497 -0.70 0.49 14.20
C GLU A 497 0.20 1.65 13.74
N TYR A 498 -0.28 2.90 13.87
CA TYR A 498 0.45 4.10 13.42
C TYR A 498 1.06 4.89 14.57
N ARG A 499 0.52 4.74 15.79
CA ARG A 499 1.02 5.38 17.02
C ARG A 499 2.56 5.30 17.19
N PRO A 500 3.23 4.16 16.96
CA PRO A 500 4.68 4.05 17.13
C PRO A 500 5.50 4.88 16.14
N MET A 501 4.96 5.17 14.95
CA MET A 501 5.63 6.00 13.93
C MET A 501 5.40 7.49 14.18
N MET A 502 4.34 7.86 14.88
CA MET A 502 4.00 9.26 15.18
C MET A 502 4.89 9.86 16.29
N ARG A 503 5.70 9.02 16.97
CA ARG A 503 6.69 9.42 17.98
C ARG A 503 6.08 10.29 19.07
N LEU A 504 4.93 9.93 19.61
CA LEU A 504 4.15 10.80 20.51
C LEU A 504 4.82 11.04 21.89
N ASP A 505 5.80 10.22 22.26
CA ASP A 505 6.50 10.22 23.54
C ASP A 505 7.80 11.03 23.56
N ILE A 506 8.27 11.51 22.40
CA ILE A 506 9.49 12.31 22.30
C ILE A 506 9.21 13.76 22.70
N VAL A 507 9.98 14.40 23.58
CA VAL A 507 9.84 15.85 23.79
C VAL A 507 10.48 16.60 22.61
N ILE A 508 9.76 17.56 22.02
CA ILE A 508 10.31 18.42 20.96
C ILE A 508 10.98 19.61 21.68
N PRO A 509 12.28 19.86 21.45
CA PRO A 509 12.97 21.01 22.04
C PRO A 509 12.26 22.31 21.72
N ASP A 510 12.20 23.22 22.68
CA ASP A 510 11.68 24.57 22.46
C ASP A 510 12.69 25.44 21.68
N SER A 511 12.33 26.70 21.41
CA SER A 511 13.19 27.61 20.63
C SER A 511 14.56 27.82 21.26
N ASP A 512 14.62 27.86 22.59
CA ASP A 512 15.82 28.19 23.36
C ASP A 512 16.76 26.98 23.42
N GLU A 513 16.20 25.78 23.60
CA GLU A 513 16.92 24.51 23.54
C GLU A 513 17.38 24.16 22.11
N THR A 514 16.63 24.57 21.08
CA THR A 514 16.97 24.30 19.68
C THR A 514 18.33 24.89 19.29
N GLY A 515 18.68 26.07 19.81
CA GLY A 515 19.99 26.70 19.58
C GLY A 515 21.18 25.95 20.17
N MET A 516 20.94 25.10 21.18
CA MET A 516 21.97 24.29 21.85
C MET A 516 22.20 22.91 21.20
N ILE A 517 21.31 22.51 20.27
CA ILE A 517 21.31 21.19 19.63
C ILE A 517 21.88 21.24 18.19
N ALA A 518 22.07 22.45 17.65
CA ALA A 518 22.48 22.74 16.28
C ALA A 518 23.95 22.42 15.98
#